data_AF-A0A976KW12-F1
#
_entry.id   AF-A0A976KW12-F1
#
_cell.length_a   1.000
_cell.length_b   1.000
_cell.length_c   1.000
_cell.angle_alpha   90.00
_cell.angle_beta   90.00
_cell.angle_gamma   90.00
#
_symmetry.space_group_name_H-M   'P 1'
#
loop_
_entity.id
_entity.type
_entity.pdbx_description
1 polymer ?
#
loop_
_entity_poly.entity_id
_entity_poly.type
_entity_poly.pdbx_seq_one_letter_code
_entity_poly.pdbx_strand_id
1 'polypeptide(L)'
;MTALARPSDSSLAPAAGELLLATTDVVPGYRVTKVLGLVRGNTVRVRHVGADILAGLRGLIGGEVNEYTAMLAQSREQALDRLRSEALARGANAVVGMRITTSTVMQAAAEILAYGTAVVLTADPPPAG
;
A
#
# COMPACT_ATOMS: atom_id res chain seq x y z
N MET A 1 -28.73 9.03 -20.97
CA MET A 1 -27.62 8.15 -20.51
C MET A 1 -26.34 8.70 -21.08
N THR A 2 -25.71 9.65 -20.39
CA THR A 2 -24.45 10.26 -20.84
C THR A 2 -23.31 9.38 -20.32
N ALA A 3 -22.62 8.68 -21.21
CA ALA A 3 -21.41 7.95 -20.86
C ALA A 3 -20.35 8.95 -20.39
N LEU A 4 -19.95 8.87 -19.12
CA LEU A 4 -18.77 9.57 -18.62
C LEU A 4 -17.56 9.08 -19.43
N ALA A 5 -16.89 10.01 -20.12
CA ALA A 5 -15.62 9.73 -20.77
C ALA A 5 -14.65 9.18 -19.73
N ARG A 6 -14.08 7.98 -19.97
CA ARG A 6 -13.04 7.44 -19.11
C ARG A 6 -11.84 8.40 -19.17
N PRO A 7 -11.24 8.78 -18.03
CA PRO A 7 -9.97 9.50 -18.07
C PRO A 7 -8.97 8.67 -18.88
N SER A 8 -8.25 9.32 -19.78
CA SER A 8 -7.24 8.69 -20.63
C SER A 8 -6.26 7.85 -19.80
N ASP A 9 -6.00 6.62 -20.25
CA ASP A 9 -5.15 5.59 -19.62
C ASP A 9 -3.71 6.04 -19.27
N SER A 10 -3.30 7.25 -19.64
CA SER A 10 -1.99 7.82 -19.33
C SER A 10 -1.78 8.24 -17.87
N SER A 11 -2.85 8.31 -17.05
CA SER A 11 -2.76 8.77 -15.65
C SER A 11 -2.36 7.69 -14.64
N LEU A 12 -2.33 6.41 -15.05
CA LEU A 12 -1.90 5.29 -14.22
C LEU A 12 -0.42 4.92 -14.44
N ALA A 13 0.22 5.59 -15.41
CA ALA A 13 1.65 5.50 -15.62
C ALA A 13 2.37 6.14 -14.44
N PRO A 14 3.25 5.42 -13.70
CA PRO A 14 4.13 6.11 -12.78
C PRO A 14 4.93 7.17 -13.56
N ALA A 15 4.89 8.42 -13.10
CA ALA A 15 5.77 9.45 -13.63
C ALA A 15 7.24 9.00 -13.47
N ALA A 16 8.15 9.53 -14.28
CA ALA A 16 9.56 9.18 -14.17
C ALA A 16 10.08 9.46 -12.74
N GLY A 17 10.39 8.40 -11.99
CA GLY A 17 10.81 8.48 -10.58
C GLY A 17 9.75 8.06 -9.55
N GLU A 18 8.52 7.78 -9.95
CA GLU A 18 7.44 7.35 -9.06
C GLU A 18 7.35 5.81 -9.01
N LEU A 19 7.22 5.25 -7.81
CA LEU A 19 7.03 3.80 -7.62
C LEU A 19 5.54 3.46 -7.60
N LEU A 20 5.08 2.72 -8.61
CA LEU A 20 3.70 2.22 -8.67
C LEU A 20 3.49 1.10 -7.66
N LEU A 21 2.46 1.19 -6.81
CA LEU A 21 2.02 0.09 -5.96
C LEU A 21 0.67 -0.44 -6.48
N ALA A 22 0.64 -1.71 -6.85
CA ALA A 22 -0.55 -2.38 -7.36
C ALA A 22 -0.89 -3.60 -6.51
N THR A 23 -2.17 -3.74 -6.16
CA THR A 23 -2.69 -4.96 -5.54
C THR A 23 -2.92 -6.07 -6.56
N THR A 24 -3.00 -5.72 -7.85
CA THR A 24 -3.07 -6.67 -8.96
C THR A 24 -1.68 -7.22 -9.30
N ASP A 25 -1.65 -8.42 -9.88
CA ASP A 25 -0.40 -9.03 -10.34
C ASP A 25 0.04 -8.49 -11.72
N VAL A 26 -0.92 -7.96 -12.48
CA VAL A 26 -0.72 -7.38 -13.83
C VAL A 26 -1.20 -5.94 -13.84
N VAL A 27 -0.46 -5.09 -14.56
CA VAL A 27 -0.79 -3.67 -14.78
C VAL A 27 -1.09 -3.49 -16.27
N PRO A 28 -2.35 -3.23 -16.68
CA PRO A 28 -2.72 -3.07 -18.08
C PRO A 28 -1.89 -1.98 -18.79
N GLY A 29 -1.45 -2.26 -20.03
CA GLY A 29 -0.59 -1.36 -20.81
C GLY A 29 0.88 -1.40 -20.43
N TYR A 30 1.27 -2.30 -19.52
CA TYR A 30 2.65 -2.52 -19.10
C TYR A 30 2.98 -4.01 -19.08
N ARG A 31 4.24 -4.33 -19.36
CA ARG A 31 4.82 -5.65 -19.13
C ARG A 31 5.95 -5.60 -18.10
N VAL A 32 6.07 -6.68 -17.33
CA VAL A 32 7.21 -6.89 -16.43
C VAL A 32 8.43 -7.31 -17.26
N THR A 33 9.51 -6.54 -17.17
CA THR A 33 10.80 -6.84 -17.82
C THR A 33 11.82 -7.44 -16.86
N LYS A 34 11.70 -7.19 -15.55
CA LYS A 34 12.51 -7.81 -14.50
C LYS A 34 11.69 -8.04 -13.23
N VAL A 35 11.93 -9.18 -12.57
CA VAL A 35 11.43 -9.47 -11.22
C VAL A 35 12.58 -9.35 -10.23
N LEU A 36 12.40 -8.52 -9.20
CA LEU A 36 13.41 -8.19 -8.19
C LEU A 36 13.13 -8.87 -6.83
N GLY A 37 12.09 -9.71 -6.81
CA GLY A 37 11.71 -10.55 -5.68
C GLY A 37 10.82 -9.83 -4.65
N LEU A 38 10.66 -10.49 -3.51
CA LEU A 38 9.85 -10.01 -2.39
C LEU A 38 10.43 -8.73 -1.78
N VAL A 39 9.56 -7.75 -1.54
CA VAL A 39 9.82 -6.55 -0.73
C VAL A 39 8.75 -6.40 0.34
N ARG A 40 9.10 -5.76 1.46
CA ARG A 40 8.24 -5.61 2.62
C ARG A 40 8.53 -4.35 3.43
N GLY A 41 7.52 -3.89 4.15
CA GLY A 41 7.67 -2.86 5.16
C GLY A 41 6.71 -3.16 6.29
N ASN A 42 7.22 -3.24 7.51
CA ASN A 42 6.40 -3.48 8.70
C ASN A 42 6.50 -2.33 9.69
N THR A 43 5.51 -2.19 10.55
CA THR A 43 5.56 -1.33 11.73
C THR A 43 4.81 -1.97 12.88
N VAL A 44 5.29 -1.77 14.10
CA VAL A 44 4.65 -2.28 15.31
C VAL A 44 4.12 -1.11 16.12
N ARG A 45 2.88 -1.24 16.61
CA ARG A 45 2.23 -0.25 17.48
C ARG A 45 1.74 -0.90 18.74
N VAL A 46 2.08 -0.29 19.87
CA VAL A 46 1.62 -0.71 21.19
C VAL A 46 0.34 0.07 21.54
N ARG A 47 -0.65 -0.62 22.10
CA ARG A 47 -1.96 -0.12 22.53
C ARG A 47 -1.89 0.83 23.74
N HIS A 48 -0.74 1.34 24.16
CA HIS A 48 -0.71 2.30 25.28
C HIS A 48 -1.53 3.57 24.95
N VAL A 49 -1.75 3.86 23.66
CA VAL A 49 -2.69 4.89 23.19
C VAL A 49 -4.17 4.45 23.29
N GLY A 50 -4.46 3.15 23.28
CA GLY A 50 -5.80 2.59 23.23
C GLY A 50 -6.55 2.55 24.56
N ALA A 51 -5.86 2.47 25.70
CA ALA A 51 -6.50 2.43 27.03
C ALA A 51 -7.22 3.75 27.36
N ASP A 52 -6.58 4.88 27.04
CA ASP A 52 -7.14 6.22 27.24
C ASP A 52 -8.28 6.50 26.24
N ILE A 53 -8.15 6.04 24.99
CA ILE A 53 -9.21 6.11 23.98
C ILE A 53 -10.43 5.28 24.41
N LEU A 54 -10.24 4.02 24.82
CA LEU A 54 -11.31 3.14 25.32
C LEU A 54 -12.01 3.73 26.55
N ALA A 55 -11.30 4.47 27.42
CA ALA A 55 -11.92 5.18 28.54
C ALA A 55 -12.81 6.34 28.08
N GLY A 56 -12.43 7.08 27.04
CA GLY A 56 -13.21 8.15 26.43
C GLY A 56 -14.41 7.67 25.59
N LEU A 57 -14.36 6.43 25.08
CA LEU A 57 -15.43 5.82 24.28
C LEU A 57 -16.56 5.18 25.09
N ARG A 58 -16.48 5.15 26.43
CA ARG A 58 -17.47 4.47 27.32
C ARG A 58 -18.92 5.03 27.26
N GLY A 59 -19.25 5.88 26.29
CA GLY A 59 -20.62 6.30 25.97
C GLY A 59 -20.97 6.33 24.47
N LEU A 60 -20.06 5.89 23.58
CA LEU A 60 -20.26 5.91 22.13
C LEU A 60 -20.87 4.60 21.64
N ILE A 61 -22.15 4.62 21.27
CA ILE A 61 -22.83 3.50 20.64
C ILE A 61 -22.49 3.51 19.13
N GLY A 62 -21.65 2.58 18.70
CA GLY A 62 -21.51 2.16 17.29
C GLY A 62 -20.73 3.08 16.35
N GLY A 63 -20.03 4.10 16.87
CA GLY A 63 -19.25 5.04 16.06
C GLY A 63 -17.81 4.60 15.77
N GLU A 64 -17.18 5.24 14.78
CA GLU A 64 -15.74 5.12 14.50
C GLU A 64 -14.90 5.71 15.63
N VAL A 65 -13.78 5.05 15.93
CA VAL A 65 -12.80 5.54 16.90
C VAL A 65 -11.75 6.35 16.15
N ASN A 66 -12.00 7.65 15.97
CA ASN A 66 -11.20 8.53 15.12
C ASN A 66 -9.70 8.48 15.41
N GLU A 67 -9.30 8.47 16.68
CA GLU A 67 -7.88 8.41 17.09
C GLU A 67 -7.24 7.06 16.72
N TYR A 68 -8.00 5.98 16.82
CA TYR A 68 -7.53 4.65 16.46
C TYR A 68 -7.45 4.49 14.94
N THR A 69 -8.42 5.02 14.21
CA THR A 69 -8.37 5.10 12.74
C THR A 69 -7.18 5.91 12.28
N ALA A 70 -6.96 7.10 12.85
CA ALA A 70 -5.83 7.96 12.50
C ALA A 70 -4.49 7.24 12.78
N MET A 71 -4.38 6.56 13.91
CA MET A 71 -3.19 5.76 14.26
C MET A 71 -2.97 4.60 13.27
N LEU A 72 -4.02 3.90 12.86
CA LEU A 72 -3.94 2.83 11.85
C LEU A 72 -3.58 3.39 10.47
N ALA A 73 -4.12 4.55 10.08
CA ALA A 73 -3.77 5.23 8.83
C ALA A 73 -2.28 5.59 8.81
N GLN A 74 -1.78 6.28 9.83
CA GLN A 74 -0.36 6.63 9.94
C GLN A 74 0.56 5.39 9.93
N SER A 75 0.10 4.30 10.56
CA SER A 75 0.87 3.05 10.62
C SER A 75 0.91 2.34 9.26
N ARG A 76 -0.17 2.39 8.47
CA ARG A 76 -0.17 1.90 7.09
C ARG A 76 0.78 2.71 6.21
N GLU A 77 0.72 4.04 6.28
CA GLU A 77 1.64 4.89 5.52
C GLU A 77 3.11 4.58 5.85
N GLN A 78 3.45 4.45 7.13
CA GLN A 78 4.82 4.09 7.52
C GLN A 78 5.25 2.70 7.00
N ALA A 79 4.35 1.71 6.98
CA ALA A 79 4.63 0.40 6.42
C ALA A 79 4.84 0.49 4.89
N LEU A 80 4.03 1.28 4.20
CA LEU A 80 4.16 1.54 2.77
C LEU A 80 5.46 2.28 2.45
N ASP A 81 5.85 3.29 3.21
CA ASP A 81 7.10 4.03 3.01
C ASP A 81 8.33 3.11 3.11
N ARG A 82 8.32 2.19 4.09
CA ARG A 82 9.38 1.19 4.24
C ARG A 82 9.44 0.22 3.06
N LEU A 83 8.27 -0.26 2.60
CA LEU A 83 8.17 -1.09 1.40
C LEU A 83 8.65 -0.35 0.15
N ARG A 84 8.29 0.93 -0.01
CA ARG A 84 8.74 1.79 -1.11
C ARG A 84 10.26 1.93 -1.09
N SER A 85 10.82 2.23 0.09
CA SER A 85 12.27 2.36 0.27
C SER A 85 13.01 1.07 -0.10
N GLU A 86 12.50 -0.10 0.29
CA GLU A 86 13.12 -1.39 -0.07
C GLU A 86 13.02 -1.66 -1.58
N ALA A 87 11.87 -1.39 -2.20
CA ALA A 87 11.69 -1.56 -3.64
C ALA A 87 12.60 -0.64 -4.46
N LEU A 88 12.68 0.63 -4.09
CA LEU A 88 13.55 1.62 -4.73
C LEU A 88 15.03 1.24 -4.59
N ALA A 89 15.46 0.78 -3.41
CA ALA A 89 16.83 0.32 -3.18
C ALA A 89 17.23 -0.88 -4.06
N ARG A 90 16.25 -1.65 -4.55
CA ARG A 90 16.45 -2.76 -5.49
C ARG A 90 16.34 -2.35 -6.96
N GLY A 91 16.09 -1.06 -7.25
CA GLY A 91 15.92 -0.54 -8.60
C GLY A 91 14.54 -0.84 -9.22
N ALA A 92 13.53 -1.10 -8.40
CA ALA A 92 12.16 -1.31 -8.87
C ALA A 92 11.51 0.02 -9.27
N ASN A 93 10.62 -0.03 -10.26
CA ASN A 93 9.68 1.07 -10.56
C ASN A 93 8.22 0.70 -10.24
N ALA A 94 7.97 -0.55 -9.82
CA ALA A 94 6.68 -0.96 -9.31
C ALA A 94 6.77 -2.11 -8.28
N VAL A 95 5.72 -2.24 -7.48
CA VAL A 95 5.43 -3.41 -6.66
C VAL A 95 4.03 -3.92 -7.04
N VAL A 96 3.96 -5.17 -7.50
CA VAL A 96 2.71 -5.84 -7.89
C VAL A 96 2.32 -6.90 -6.86
N GLY A 97 1.05 -7.32 -6.90
CA GLY A 97 0.52 -8.30 -5.95
C GLY A 97 0.61 -7.82 -4.49
N MET A 98 0.61 -6.50 -4.27
CA MET A 98 0.81 -5.92 -2.96
C MET A 98 -0.33 -6.30 -2.01
N ARG A 99 0.00 -6.59 -0.75
CA ARG A 99 -0.93 -6.88 0.34
C ARG A 99 -0.52 -6.10 1.58
N ILE A 100 -1.50 -5.74 2.39
CA ILE A 100 -1.30 -5.28 3.77
C ILE A 100 -1.98 -6.31 4.67
N THR A 101 -1.26 -6.77 5.68
CA THR A 101 -1.78 -7.66 6.72
C THR A 101 -1.47 -7.09 8.10
N THR A 102 -2.23 -7.54 9.10
CA THR A 102 -2.02 -7.16 10.49
C THR A 102 -1.91 -8.40 11.36
N SER A 103 -1.04 -8.39 12.37
CA SER A 103 -0.87 -9.53 13.28
C SER A 103 -0.61 -9.04 14.70
N THR A 104 -1.15 -9.74 15.70
CA THR A 104 -0.81 -9.46 17.10
C THR A 104 0.56 -10.10 17.37
N VAL A 105 1.55 -9.28 17.74
CA VAL A 105 2.92 -9.75 17.96
C VAL A 105 3.26 -9.91 19.44
N MET A 106 2.60 -9.17 20.32
CA MET A 106 2.71 -9.31 21.77
C MET A 106 1.42 -8.83 22.45
N GLN A 107 1.32 -9.05 23.76
CA GLN A 107 0.28 -8.45 24.59
C GLN A 107 0.21 -6.95 24.30
N ALA A 108 -0.95 -6.51 23.82
CA ALA A 108 -1.20 -5.12 23.52
C ALA A 108 -0.31 -4.50 22.43
N ALA A 109 0.28 -5.26 21.50
CA ALA A 109 0.89 -4.68 20.30
C ALA A 109 0.54 -5.45 19.02
N ALA A 110 0.31 -4.69 17.95
CA ALA A 110 0.01 -5.22 16.62
C ALA A 110 1.07 -4.75 15.61
N GLU A 111 1.45 -5.65 14.73
CA GLU A 111 2.19 -5.37 13.52
C GLU A 111 1.22 -5.04 12.38
N ILE A 112 1.59 -4.05 11.56
CA ILE A 112 1.10 -3.86 10.20
C ILE A 112 2.24 -4.18 9.25
N LEU A 113 2.03 -5.11 8.33
CA LEU A 113 3.00 -5.56 7.33
C LEU A 113 2.43 -5.29 5.94
N ALA A 114 3.12 -4.46 5.16
CA ALA A 114 2.94 -4.35 3.72
C ALA A 114 3.97 -5.23 3.02
N TYR A 115 3.58 -5.99 1.99
CA TYR A 115 4.50 -6.80 1.20
C TYR A 115 4.00 -6.97 -0.24
N GLY A 116 4.90 -7.32 -1.16
CA GLY A 116 4.58 -7.59 -2.56
C GLY A 116 5.82 -7.96 -3.37
N THR A 117 5.68 -8.02 -4.69
CA THR A 117 6.79 -8.36 -5.60
C THR A 117 7.31 -7.10 -6.28
N ALA A 118 8.56 -6.74 -6.03
CA ALA A 118 9.24 -5.65 -6.73
C ALA A 118 9.55 -6.07 -8.17
N VAL A 119 9.22 -5.19 -9.11
CA VAL A 119 9.39 -5.44 -10.55
C VAL A 119 9.86 -4.17 -11.28
N VAL A 120 10.35 -4.38 -12.51
CA VAL A 120 10.52 -3.31 -13.49
C VAL A 120 9.45 -3.46 -14.56
N LEU A 121 8.57 -2.47 -14.67
CA LEU A 121 7.56 -2.34 -15.71
C LEU A 121 8.07 -1.49 -16.87
N THR A 122 7.60 -1.82 -18.07
CA THR A 122 7.80 -1.02 -19.27
C THR A 122 6.50 -0.96 -20.05
N ALA A 123 6.15 0.21 -20.58
CA ALA A 123 4.95 0.39 -21.38
C ALA A 123 4.94 -0.59 -22.56
N ASP A 124 3.78 -1.14 -22.85
CA ASP A 124 3.59 -2.01 -24.01
C ASP A 124 3.80 -1.22 -25.31
N PRO A 125 4.34 -1.88 -26.35
CA PRO A 125 4.42 -1.25 -27.65
C PRO A 125 3.01 -0.91 -28.14
N PRO A 126 2.84 0.20 -28.89
CA PRO A 126 1.56 0.51 -29.51
C PRO A 126 1.11 -0.66 -30.40
N PRO A 127 -0.19 -0.91 -30.52
CA PRO A 127 -0.69 -1.98 -31.39
C PRO A 127 -0.19 -1.78 -32.81
N ALA A 128 0.29 -2.85 -33.44
CA ALA A 128 0.62 -2.83 -34.87
C ALA A 128 -0.69 -2.59 -35.63
N GLY A 129 -0.72 -1.50 -36.41
CA GLY A 129 -1.86 -1.12 -37.23
C GLY A 129 -2.13 -2.06 -38.40
#